data_AF-A0A931V9G7-F1
#
_entry.id   AF-A0A931V9G7-F1
#
_cell.length_a   1.000
_cell.length_b   1.000
_cell.length_c   1.000
_cell.angle_alpha   90.00
_cell.angle_beta   90.00
_cell.angle_gamma   90.00
#
_symmetry.space_group_name_H-M   'P 1'
#
loop_
_entity.id
_entity.type
_entity.pdbx_description
1 polymer ?
#
loop_
_entity_poly.entity_id
_entity_poly.type
_entity_poly.pdbx_seq_one_letter_code
_entity_poly.pdbx_strand_id
1 'polypeptide(L)'
;MKFERISWLLCLVLACSLPCHAPAATVTWLTPSGTNYWDVATNWSSLSVPTNGDDVVITNIGIGVLLTNSSYPLGSLFISNTATLICSNWNTALNATNVTVQKSAIITHAANSDTDGSDGWTPDARVWIVCSNLTVAVSGSINVNLKGYGAPVSASPGYGPGGGRNMYWSDSGYTNHGHGAGYGGFGAGGGMGPNYFGNYGSLTYGMLEAPEDPGSGGASGGAGGGASGVGS
;
A
#
# COMPACT_ATOMS: atom_id res chain seq x y z
N MET A 1 16.27 86.01 -5.36
CA MET A 1 15.89 84.96 -4.40
C MET A 1 15.16 83.86 -5.15
N LYS A 2 15.82 82.74 -5.44
CA LYS A 2 15.22 81.53 -6.01
C LYS A 2 15.57 80.38 -5.07
N PHE A 3 14.56 79.80 -4.44
CA PHE A 3 14.66 78.60 -3.60
C PHE A 3 14.43 77.38 -4.50
N GLU A 4 15.46 76.56 -4.70
CA GLU A 4 15.32 75.27 -5.37
C GLU A 4 15.19 74.15 -4.34
N ARG A 5 14.22 73.26 -4.59
CA ARG A 5 13.73 72.23 -3.68
C ARG A 5 14.66 71.01 -3.74
N ILE A 6 15.19 70.62 -2.59
CA ILE A 6 15.92 69.35 -2.38
C ILE A 6 14.89 68.21 -2.36
N SER A 7 14.90 67.41 -3.42
CA SER A 7 14.04 66.22 -3.58
C SER A 7 14.76 65.00 -3.01
N TRP A 8 14.17 64.38 -2.00
CA TRP A 8 14.68 63.21 -1.31
C TRP A 8 14.51 61.96 -2.18
N LEU A 9 15.62 61.36 -2.63
CA LEU A 9 15.61 60.03 -3.24
C LEU A 9 15.54 58.97 -2.14
N LEU A 10 14.34 58.45 -1.94
CA LEU A 10 14.08 57.24 -1.16
C LEU A 10 14.53 56.04 -2.00
N CYS A 11 15.70 55.47 -1.71
CA CYS A 11 16.12 54.19 -2.28
C CYS A 11 15.25 53.07 -1.67
N LEU A 12 14.24 52.63 -2.43
CA LEU A 12 13.46 51.44 -2.13
C LEU A 12 14.34 50.20 -2.38
N VAL A 13 14.93 49.63 -1.32
CA VAL A 13 15.61 48.34 -1.40
C VAL A 13 14.53 47.27 -1.53
N LEU A 14 14.23 46.88 -2.76
CA LEU A 14 13.39 45.75 -3.08
C LEU A 14 14.21 44.47 -2.79
N ALA A 15 14.17 43.99 -1.55
CA ALA A 15 14.70 42.68 -1.22
C ALA A 15 13.83 41.63 -1.93
N CYS A 16 14.28 41.18 -3.09
CA CYS A 16 13.72 40.05 -3.80
C CYS A 16 13.95 38.80 -2.93
N SER A 17 13.00 38.51 -2.04
CA SER A 17 12.94 37.28 -1.27
C SER A 17 12.56 36.14 -2.22
N LEU A 18 13.51 35.72 -3.06
CA LEU A 18 13.41 34.43 -3.72
C LEU A 18 13.35 33.38 -2.60
N PRO A 19 12.36 32.48 -2.60
CA PRO A 19 12.42 31.33 -1.71
C PRO A 19 13.72 30.59 -2.04
N CYS A 20 14.67 30.63 -1.10
CA CYS A 20 15.86 29.80 -1.14
C CYS A 20 15.37 28.36 -0.97
N HIS A 21 15.09 27.71 -2.10
CA HIS A 21 14.77 26.30 -2.11
C HIS A 21 16.04 25.60 -1.64
N ALA A 22 16.01 25.02 -0.44
CA ALA A 22 17.11 24.21 0.03
C ALA A 22 17.42 23.15 -1.06
N PRO A 23 18.70 22.90 -1.38
CA PRO A 23 19.03 21.89 -2.37
C PRO A 23 18.48 20.54 -1.91
N ALA A 24 17.93 19.78 -2.86
CA ALA A 24 17.53 18.40 -2.65
C ALA A 24 18.66 17.64 -1.92
N ALA A 25 18.33 17.06 -0.76
CA ALA A 25 19.27 16.35 0.09
C ALA A 25 18.98 14.86 0.10
N THR A 26 20.02 14.05 0.34
CA THR A 26 19.82 12.64 0.69
C THR A 26 19.49 12.53 2.17
N VAL A 27 18.29 12.06 2.49
CA VAL A 27 17.78 11.93 3.86
C VAL A 27 17.58 10.45 4.18
N THR A 28 18.33 9.95 5.16
CA THR A 28 18.35 8.53 5.52
C THR A 28 17.58 8.28 6.81
N TRP A 29 16.81 7.20 6.85
CA TRP A 29 16.15 6.74 8.06
C TRP A 29 17.16 6.21 9.09
N LEU A 30 17.13 6.74 10.31
CA LEU A 30 18.11 6.43 11.36
C LEU A 30 17.59 5.49 12.45
N THR A 31 16.29 5.51 12.77
CA THR A 31 15.69 4.88 13.97
C THR A 31 16.36 5.22 15.31
N PRO A 32 16.42 6.50 15.78
CA PRO A 32 17.14 6.81 17.02
C PRO A 32 16.30 6.74 18.30
N SER A 33 14.95 6.78 18.28
CA SER A 33 14.17 6.65 19.53
C SER A 33 12.65 6.44 19.35
N GLY A 34 12.21 5.21 19.58
CA GLY A 34 10.89 4.89 20.16
C GLY A 34 9.67 4.79 19.25
N THR A 35 9.64 5.48 18.11
CA THR A 35 8.51 5.39 17.16
C THR A 35 8.96 5.14 15.75
N ASN A 36 8.06 4.60 14.94
CA ASN A 36 8.30 4.28 13.53
C ASN A 36 7.57 5.22 12.56
N TYR A 37 7.05 6.35 13.04
CA TYR A 37 6.29 7.30 12.24
C TYR A 37 7.20 8.11 11.30
N TRP A 38 6.81 8.17 10.02
CA TRP A 38 7.50 8.91 8.96
C TRP A 38 7.66 10.41 9.27
N ASP A 39 6.68 11.01 9.93
CA ASP A 39 6.60 12.45 10.21
C ASP A 39 7.39 12.89 11.46
N VAL A 40 8.10 11.95 12.12
CA VAL A 40 8.97 12.27 13.25
C VAL A 40 10.34 12.69 12.74
N ALA A 41 10.64 13.99 12.84
CA ALA A 41 11.87 14.61 12.35
C ALA A 41 13.15 13.93 12.87
N THR A 42 13.16 13.50 14.13
CA THR A 42 14.32 12.83 14.73
C THR A 42 14.60 11.45 14.14
N ASN A 43 13.65 10.82 13.41
CA ASN A 43 13.89 9.54 12.72
C ASN A 43 14.76 9.67 11.46
N TRP A 44 15.08 10.90 11.04
CA TRP A 44 15.80 11.19 9.81
C TRP A 44 17.19 11.79 10.06
N SER A 45 18.13 11.52 9.16
CA SER A 45 19.53 11.97 9.27
C SER A 45 19.72 13.48 9.29
N SER A 46 18.79 14.23 8.72
CA SER A 46 18.77 15.69 8.71
C SER A 46 18.12 16.29 9.96
N LEU A 47 17.55 15.47 10.86
CA LEU A 47 16.68 15.91 11.96
C LEU A 47 15.47 16.72 11.46
N SER A 48 15.01 16.41 10.24
CA SER A 48 13.84 16.98 9.59
C SER A 48 13.13 15.91 8.76
N VAL A 49 11.81 16.02 8.62
CA VAL A 49 11.06 15.15 7.70
C VAL A 49 11.47 15.47 6.26
N PRO A 50 11.67 14.47 5.38
CA PRO A 50 11.98 14.70 3.96
C PRO A 50 10.96 15.61 3.28
N THR A 51 11.46 16.51 2.46
CA THR A 51 10.69 17.56 1.78
C THR A 51 10.83 17.48 0.26
N ASN A 52 10.32 18.49 -0.45
CA ASN A 52 10.24 18.49 -1.91
C ASN A 52 11.62 18.34 -2.55
N GLY A 53 11.78 17.31 -3.37
CA GLY A 53 13.01 16.99 -4.11
C GLY A 53 14.01 16.11 -3.37
N ASP A 54 13.83 15.84 -2.08
CA ASP A 54 14.78 15.03 -1.31
C ASP A 54 14.84 13.58 -1.80
N ASP A 55 16.02 12.97 -1.68
CA ASP A 55 16.26 11.55 -1.94
C ASP A 55 16.19 10.78 -0.63
N VAL A 56 15.14 9.98 -0.46
CA VAL A 56 14.88 9.25 0.77
C VAL A 56 15.48 7.84 0.71
N VAL A 57 16.24 7.49 1.75
CA VAL A 57 16.91 6.19 1.87
C VAL A 57 16.46 5.46 3.13
N ILE A 58 15.92 4.25 2.97
CA ILE A 58 15.50 3.36 4.06
C ILE A 58 16.21 2.02 3.90
N THR A 59 17.21 1.76 4.73
CA THR A 59 18.12 0.60 4.61
C THR A 59 18.29 -0.20 5.89
N ASN A 60 17.59 0.17 6.97
CA ASN A 60 17.72 -0.51 8.25
C ASN A 60 16.99 -1.86 8.21
N ILE A 61 17.64 -2.88 8.77
CA ILE A 61 17.15 -4.26 8.71
C ILE A 61 15.92 -4.44 9.58
N GLY A 62 14.86 -5.02 9.01
CA GLY A 62 13.68 -5.51 9.75
C GLY A 62 12.82 -4.42 10.39
N ILE A 63 12.95 -3.16 9.96
CA ILE A 63 12.12 -2.06 10.45
C ILE A 63 10.84 -1.92 9.62
N GLY A 64 9.80 -1.34 10.22
CA GLY A 64 8.58 -0.94 9.51
C GLY A 64 8.32 0.55 9.69
N VAL A 65 8.57 1.37 8.67
CA VAL A 65 8.25 2.81 8.67
C VAL A 65 6.77 3.00 8.39
N LEU A 66 6.08 3.78 9.22
CA LEU A 66 4.65 4.06 9.09
C LEU A 66 4.43 5.43 8.45
N LEU A 67 3.88 5.43 7.24
CA LEU A 67 3.45 6.61 6.52
C LEU A 67 1.97 6.86 6.83
N THR A 68 1.72 7.81 7.74
CA THR A 68 0.38 8.20 8.19
C THR A 68 -0.22 9.31 7.34
N ASN A 69 0.60 10.20 6.78
CA ASN A 69 0.19 11.30 5.91
C ASN A 69 0.93 11.21 4.59
N SER A 70 0.39 11.80 3.52
CA SER A 70 1.08 11.85 2.23
C SER A 70 2.46 12.49 2.35
N SER A 71 3.46 11.92 1.68
CA SER A 71 4.79 12.51 1.63
C SER A 71 4.78 13.79 0.78
N TYR A 72 5.76 14.66 1.00
CA TYR A 72 6.11 15.68 0.00
C TYR A 72 6.53 15.03 -1.32
N PRO A 73 6.54 15.76 -2.45
CA PRO A 73 7.03 15.23 -3.73
C PRO A 73 8.54 15.00 -3.68
N LEU A 74 8.95 13.76 -3.42
CA LEU A 74 10.37 13.40 -3.28
C LEU A 74 11.07 13.31 -4.64
N GLY A 75 12.38 13.51 -4.64
CA GLY A 75 13.23 13.18 -5.79
C GLY A 75 13.27 11.66 -5.99
N SER A 76 13.52 10.92 -4.90
CA SER A 76 13.44 9.47 -4.91
C SER A 76 13.08 8.85 -3.57
N LEU A 77 12.57 7.62 -3.62
CA LEU A 77 12.55 6.68 -2.50
C LEU A 77 13.39 5.46 -2.89
N PHE A 78 14.37 5.13 -2.06
CA PHE A 78 15.12 3.89 -2.11
C PHE A 78 14.88 3.10 -0.81
N ILE A 79 14.26 1.92 -0.92
CA ILE A 79 14.05 1.01 0.22
C ILE A 79 14.74 -0.34 -0.03
N SER A 80 15.43 -0.86 0.98
CA SER A 80 16.23 -2.09 0.88
C SER A 80 16.31 -2.85 2.21
N ASN A 81 17.07 -3.95 2.24
CA ASN A 81 17.47 -4.65 3.47
C ASN A 81 16.30 -5.00 4.41
N THR A 82 15.33 -5.78 3.94
CA THR A 82 14.13 -6.19 4.72
C THR A 82 13.32 -5.06 5.38
N ALA A 83 13.61 -3.80 5.06
CA ALA A 83 12.82 -2.67 5.51
C ALA A 83 11.43 -2.73 4.86
N THR A 84 10.43 -2.30 5.64
CA THR A 84 9.04 -2.22 5.22
C THR A 84 8.56 -0.77 5.30
N LEU A 85 7.92 -0.27 4.25
CA LEU A 85 7.11 0.95 4.30
C LEU A 85 5.64 0.56 4.40
N ILE A 86 4.93 1.11 5.38
CA ILE A 86 3.54 0.80 5.69
C ILE A 86 2.70 2.06 5.49
N CYS A 87 1.83 2.09 4.48
CA CYS A 87 0.85 3.16 4.30
C CYS A 87 -0.36 2.90 5.20
N SER A 88 -0.77 3.86 6.04
CA SER A 88 -1.78 3.58 7.07
C SER A 88 -3.18 4.12 6.80
N ASN A 89 -3.37 4.93 5.76
CA ASN A 89 -4.64 5.58 5.47
C ASN A 89 -4.97 5.51 3.98
N TRP A 90 -6.26 5.48 3.64
CA TRP A 90 -6.75 5.37 2.26
C TRP A 90 -6.27 6.51 1.35
N ASN A 91 -6.26 7.73 1.89
CA ASN A 91 -5.86 8.94 1.15
C ASN A 91 -4.37 9.27 1.25
N THR A 92 -3.56 8.42 1.90
CA THR A 92 -2.13 8.65 2.04
C THR A 92 -1.38 8.19 0.80
N ALA A 93 -0.70 9.13 0.15
CA ALA A 93 0.11 8.89 -1.03
C ALA A 93 1.61 8.99 -0.72
N LEU A 94 2.38 8.01 -1.18
CA LEU A 94 3.82 8.17 -1.36
C LEU A 94 4.05 8.90 -2.69
N ASN A 95 4.50 10.16 -2.62
CA ASN A 95 4.82 10.99 -3.77
C ASN A 95 6.34 11.00 -3.99
N ALA A 96 6.82 10.44 -5.10
CA ALA A 96 8.24 10.45 -5.44
C ALA A 96 8.45 10.35 -6.95
N THR A 97 9.44 11.02 -7.51
CA THR A 97 9.73 10.89 -8.96
C THR A 97 10.17 9.46 -9.29
N ASN A 98 11.08 8.91 -8.48
CA ASN A 98 11.60 7.55 -8.64
C ASN A 98 11.37 6.72 -7.37
N VAL A 99 10.76 5.55 -7.49
CA VAL A 99 10.59 4.60 -6.38
C VAL A 99 11.34 3.31 -6.71
N THR A 100 12.26 2.92 -5.82
CA THR A 100 13.05 1.70 -5.94
C THR A 100 12.83 0.81 -4.73
N VAL A 101 12.23 -0.36 -4.96
CA VAL A 101 12.07 -1.42 -3.96
C VAL A 101 13.11 -2.50 -4.23
N GLN A 102 14.18 -2.53 -3.43
CA GLN A 102 15.26 -3.51 -3.59
C GLN A 102 14.87 -4.90 -3.05
N LYS A 103 15.77 -5.86 -3.27
CA LYS A 103 15.65 -7.23 -2.76
C LYS A 103 15.22 -7.27 -1.29
N SER A 104 14.19 -8.06 -1.02
CA SER A 104 13.59 -8.30 0.30
C SER A 104 12.94 -7.09 0.97
N ALA A 105 12.95 -5.90 0.37
CA ALA A 105 12.17 -4.77 0.86
C ALA A 105 10.70 -4.91 0.49
N ILE A 106 9.83 -4.31 1.31
CA ILE A 106 8.38 -4.42 1.17
C ILE A 106 7.75 -3.03 1.25
N ILE A 107 6.84 -2.73 0.31
CA ILE A 107 5.83 -1.69 0.51
C ILE A 107 4.49 -2.39 0.74
N THR A 108 3.80 -2.02 1.81
CA THR A 108 2.51 -2.59 2.21
C THR A 108 1.62 -1.50 2.80
N HIS A 109 0.43 -1.87 3.24
CA HIS A 109 -0.44 -0.99 4.00
C HIS A 109 -0.89 -1.63 5.31
N ALA A 110 -1.38 -0.80 6.24
CA ALA A 110 -1.98 -1.25 7.49
C ALA A 110 -3.15 -2.22 7.19
N ALA A 111 -3.43 -3.13 8.12
CA ALA A 111 -4.58 -4.02 7.95
C ALA A 111 -5.88 -3.20 7.87
N ASN A 112 -6.76 -3.54 6.92
CA ASN A 112 -8.13 -3.07 6.97
C ASN A 112 -8.86 -3.80 8.11
N SER A 113 -9.74 -3.08 8.78
CA SER A 113 -10.56 -3.52 9.90
C SER A 113 -11.81 -4.25 9.42
N ASP A 114 -12.36 -3.84 8.27
CA ASP A 114 -13.39 -4.60 7.57
C ASP A 114 -12.77 -5.83 6.89
N THR A 115 -13.34 -6.99 7.15
CA THR A 115 -12.90 -8.28 6.61
C THR A 115 -14.03 -9.12 6.06
N ASP A 116 -15.31 -8.73 6.26
CA ASP A 116 -16.46 -9.53 5.84
C ASP A 116 -17.39 -8.84 4.83
N GLY A 117 -17.30 -7.51 4.72
CA GLY A 117 -18.09 -6.72 3.77
C GLY A 117 -19.59 -6.83 3.96
N SER A 118 -20.06 -7.20 5.16
CA SER A 118 -21.47 -7.44 5.45
C SER A 118 -22.35 -6.18 5.31
N ASP A 119 -21.76 -5.01 5.50
CA ASP A 119 -22.35 -3.68 5.31
C ASP A 119 -21.72 -2.89 4.14
N GLY A 120 -20.92 -3.56 3.31
CA GLY A 120 -20.12 -2.97 2.23
C GLY A 120 -18.69 -2.67 2.66
N TRP A 121 -17.78 -2.52 1.70
CA TRP A 121 -16.37 -2.26 2.00
C TRP A 121 -16.15 -0.90 2.66
N THR A 122 -15.56 -0.90 3.85
CA THR A 122 -15.01 0.33 4.46
C THR A 122 -13.49 0.39 4.28
N PRO A 123 -12.97 1.26 3.40
CA PRO A 123 -11.53 1.34 3.14
C PRO A 123 -10.77 2.07 4.26
N ASP A 124 -9.85 1.38 4.93
CA ASP A 124 -8.95 2.00 5.91
C ASP A 124 -7.62 2.43 5.29
N ALA A 125 -6.97 1.53 4.55
CA ALA A 125 -5.63 1.73 4.02
C ALA A 125 -5.42 1.07 2.66
N ARG A 126 -4.53 1.66 1.87
CA ARG A 126 -4.05 1.12 0.59
C ARG A 126 -2.60 1.51 0.35
N VAL A 127 -1.95 0.82 -0.58
CA VAL A 127 -0.68 1.30 -1.15
C VAL A 127 -1.01 2.24 -2.30
N TRP A 128 -0.78 3.54 -2.11
CA TRP A 128 -0.92 4.53 -3.18
C TRP A 128 0.43 5.19 -3.45
N ILE A 129 1.02 4.88 -4.61
CA ILE A 129 2.30 5.41 -5.05
C ILE A 129 2.07 6.31 -6.25
N VAL A 130 2.45 7.57 -6.14
CA VAL A 130 2.43 8.55 -7.21
C VAL A 130 3.86 8.77 -7.65
N CYS A 131 4.24 8.21 -8.80
CA CYS A 131 5.60 8.27 -9.31
C CYS A 131 5.69 8.31 -10.84
N SER A 132 6.84 8.75 -11.35
CA SER A 132 7.17 8.66 -12.77
C SER A 132 7.81 7.31 -13.11
N ASN A 133 8.66 6.80 -12.21
CA ASN A 133 9.35 5.53 -12.40
C ASN A 133 9.22 4.66 -11.14
N LEU A 134 8.75 3.43 -11.31
CA LEU A 134 8.71 2.40 -10.27
C LEU A 134 9.59 1.21 -10.69
N THR A 135 10.60 0.91 -9.87
CA THR A 135 11.45 -0.27 -10.03
C THR A 135 11.29 -1.19 -8.82
N VAL A 136 10.87 -2.43 -9.05
CA VAL A 136 10.83 -3.48 -8.03
C VAL A 136 11.86 -4.54 -8.42
N ALA A 137 12.94 -4.64 -7.65
CA ALA A 137 14.00 -5.61 -7.88
C ALA A 137 13.51 -7.04 -7.61
N VAL A 138 14.26 -8.04 -8.10
CA VAL A 138 14.00 -9.45 -7.80
C VAL A 138 13.93 -9.66 -6.28
N SER A 139 12.83 -10.30 -5.84
CA SER A 139 12.48 -10.53 -4.43
C SER A 139 12.21 -9.27 -3.59
N GLY A 140 12.19 -8.07 -4.16
CA GLY A 140 11.46 -6.92 -3.60
C GLY A 140 9.97 -7.08 -3.89
N SER A 141 9.09 -6.44 -3.10
CA SER A 141 7.65 -6.57 -3.32
C SER A 141 6.84 -5.35 -2.90
N ILE A 142 5.75 -5.11 -3.63
CA ILE A 142 4.57 -4.45 -3.08
C ILE A 142 3.65 -5.60 -2.65
N ASN A 143 3.40 -5.74 -1.36
CA ASN A 143 2.72 -6.91 -0.81
C ASN A 143 1.53 -6.49 0.04
N VAL A 144 0.34 -6.85 -0.42
CA VAL A 144 -0.94 -6.55 0.21
C VAL A 144 -1.70 -7.82 0.57
N ASN A 145 -1.00 -8.95 0.71
CA ASN A 145 -1.59 -10.22 1.09
C ASN A 145 -2.28 -10.12 2.45
N LEU A 146 -3.45 -10.73 2.55
CA LEU A 146 -4.26 -10.75 3.79
C LEU A 146 -4.75 -9.36 4.22
N LYS A 147 -4.85 -8.40 3.29
CA LYS A 147 -5.31 -7.04 3.57
C LYS A 147 -6.66 -6.68 2.94
N GLY A 148 -7.24 -7.57 2.12
CA GLY A 148 -8.61 -7.47 1.63
C GLY A 148 -9.59 -8.26 2.49
N TYR A 149 -10.68 -8.74 1.89
CA TYR A 149 -11.65 -9.57 2.58
C TYR A 149 -11.04 -10.89 3.08
N GLY A 150 -11.54 -11.32 4.22
CA GLY A 150 -11.16 -12.56 4.88
C GLY A 150 -11.93 -13.78 4.39
N ALA A 151 -11.60 -14.92 4.99
CA ALA A 151 -12.33 -16.17 4.81
C ALA A 151 -13.09 -16.51 6.11
N PRO A 152 -14.26 -17.16 6.04
CA PRO A 152 -14.98 -17.61 7.21
C PRO A 152 -14.26 -18.77 7.91
N VAL A 153 -14.49 -18.90 9.21
CA VAL A 153 -13.88 -19.95 10.07
C VAL A 153 -14.52 -21.34 9.90
N SER A 154 -15.67 -21.44 9.26
CA SER A 154 -16.44 -22.67 9.07
C SER A 154 -17.03 -22.71 7.66
N ALA A 155 -17.58 -23.87 7.29
CA ALA A 155 -18.16 -24.29 6.00
C ALA A 155 -19.06 -23.26 5.28
N SER A 156 -18.49 -22.13 4.90
CA SER A 156 -19.19 -20.96 4.43
C SER A 156 -18.44 -20.37 3.23
N PRO A 157 -19.14 -19.63 2.38
CA PRO A 157 -18.51 -18.86 1.32
C PRO A 157 -17.52 -17.83 1.87
N GLY A 158 -16.42 -17.62 1.14
CA GLY A 158 -15.47 -16.55 1.39
C GLY A 158 -16.11 -15.16 1.29
N TYR A 159 -15.54 -14.18 1.99
CA TYR A 159 -16.10 -12.83 2.03
C TYR A 159 -15.71 -11.99 0.81
N GLY A 160 -16.56 -10.99 0.55
CA GLY A 160 -16.44 -10.06 -0.55
C GLY A 160 -16.94 -10.57 -1.91
N PRO A 161 -16.94 -9.70 -2.93
CA PRO A 161 -17.39 -10.06 -4.27
C PRO A 161 -16.57 -11.22 -4.85
N GLY A 162 -17.20 -12.19 -5.51
CA GLY A 162 -16.47 -13.36 -6.05
C GLY A 162 -15.73 -14.19 -5.00
N GLY A 163 -16.09 -14.05 -3.72
CA GLY A 163 -15.61 -14.91 -2.63
C GLY A 163 -15.81 -16.38 -2.93
N GLY A 164 -14.91 -17.20 -2.41
CA GLY A 164 -14.93 -18.64 -2.65
C GLY A 164 -16.29 -19.24 -2.30
N ARG A 165 -16.82 -20.14 -3.13
CA ARG A 165 -18.08 -20.82 -2.84
C ARG A 165 -17.83 -22.06 -2.00
N ASN A 166 -18.82 -22.42 -1.16
CA ASN A 166 -18.88 -23.73 -0.56
C ASN A 166 -19.80 -24.63 -1.40
N MET A 167 -19.32 -25.82 -1.79
CA MET A 167 -20.17 -26.86 -2.37
C MET A 167 -20.59 -27.86 -1.29
N TYR A 168 -21.87 -27.82 -0.92
CA TYR A 168 -22.48 -28.84 -0.06
C TYR A 168 -22.76 -30.10 -0.87
N TRP A 169 -22.15 -31.23 -0.49
CA TRP A 169 -22.39 -32.52 -1.13
C TRP A 169 -23.36 -33.35 -0.27
N SER A 170 -24.60 -33.51 -0.75
CA SER A 170 -25.67 -34.18 0.00
C SER A 170 -25.56 -35.71 0.06
N ASP A 171 -24.69 -36.34 -0.74
CA ASP A 171 -24.77 -37.78 -1.00
C ASP A 171 -23.60 -38.62 -0.43
N SER A 172 -22.62 -38.02 0.25
CA SER A 172 -21.44 -38.76 0.75
C SER A 172 -20.95 -38.37 2.14
N GLY A 173 -21.60 -37.45 2.85
CA GLY A 173 -21.27 -37.13 4.24
C GLY A 173 -19.85 -36.61 4.49
N TYR A 174 -19.09 -36.31 3.43
CA TYR A 174 -17.73 -35.76 3.49
C TYR A 174 -17.66 -34.28 3.12
N THR A 175 -16.60 -33.66 3.61
CA THR A 175 -16.42 -32.26 3.96
C THR A 175 -16.48 -31.27 2.80
N ASN A 176 -16.99 -30.07 3.12
CA ASN A 176 -16.97 -28.84 2.32
C ASN A 176 -15.63 -28.66 1.58
N HIS A 177 -15.70 -28.60 0.25
CA HIS A 177 -14.55 -28.26 -0.59
C HIS A 177 -14.60 -26.77 -0.86
N GLY A 178 -13.66 -26.03 -0.26
CA GLY A 178 -13.54 -24.59 -0.46
C GLY A 178 -13.00 -24.29 -1.86
N HIS A 179 -13.70 -23.42 -2.60
CA HIS A 179 -13.17 -22.80 -3.81
C HIS A 179 -12.35 -21.56 -3.46
N GLY A 180 -11.37 -21.21 -4.29
CA GLY A 180 -10.68 -19.92 -4.19
C GLY A 180 -11.58 -18.77 -4.64
N ALA A 181 -11.30 -17.55 -4.17
CA ALA A 181 -11.90 -16.34 -4.71
C ALA A 181 -11.41 -16.04 -6.13
N GLY A 182 -12.14 -15.21 -6.88
CA GLY A 182 -11.82 -14.88 -8.27
C GLY A 182 -11.90 -13.40 -8.54
N TYR A 183 -10.76 -12.74 -8.81
CA TYR A 183 -10.68 -11.34 -9.25
C TYR A 183 -10.21 -11.29 -10.71
N GLY A 184 -10.95 -10.62 -11.61
CA GLY A 184 -10.57 -10.53 -13.03
C GLY A 184 -10.48 -11.88 -13.77
N GLY A 185 -10.98 -12.96 -13.15
CA GLY A 185 -11.01 -14.33 -13.66
C GLY A 185 -11.72 -15.27 -12.71
N PHE A 186 -11.83 -16.55 -13.08
CA PHE A 186 -12.41 -17.58 -12.19
C PHE A 186 -11.44 -17.92 -11.06
N GLY A 187 -11.96 -18.07 -9.84
CA GLY A 187 -11.17 -18.58 -8.72
C GLY A 187 -10.72 -20.04 -8.93
N ALA A 188 -9.77 -20.51 -8.12
CA ALA A 188 -9.37 -21.92 -8.18
C ALA A 188 -10.53 -22.84 -7.78
N GLY A 189 -10.79 -23.87 -8.59
CA GLY A 189 -11.70 -24.95 -8.22
C GLY A 189 -11.19 -25.73 -7.02
N GLY A 190 -12.08 -26.07 -6.08
CA GLY A 190 -11.75 -26.99 -5.00
C GLY A 190 -11.32 -28.35 -5.57
N GLY A 191 -10.38 -29.02 -4.90
CA GLY A 191 -9.90 -30.33 -5.34
C GLY A 191 -10.98 -31.40 -5.23
N MET A 192 -11.68 -31.68 -6.32
CA MET A 192 -12.48 -32.89 -6.47
C MET A 192 -11.79 -33.82 -7.46
N GLY A 193 -11.77 -35.12 -7.16
CA GLY A 193 -11.12 -36.16 -7.98
C GLY A 193 -11.65 -36.22 -9.44
N PRO A 194 -11.03 -37.04 -10.29
CA PRO A 194 -11.04 -36.93 -11.76
C PRO A 194 -12.39 -37.10 -12.49
N ASN A 195 -13.52 -37.25 -11.80
CA ASN A 195 -14.78 -37.70 -12.40
C ASN A 195 -15.95 -36.71 -12.38
N TYR A 196 -15.79 -35.44 -11.94
CA TYR A 196 -16.92 -34.52 -11.85
C TYR A 196 -16.79 -33.27 -12.73
N PHE A 197 -17.63 -33.23 -13.76
CA PHE A 197 -17.83 -32.14 -14.72
C PHE A 197 -18.57 -30.98 -14.05
N GLY A 198 -17.83 -29.97 -13.58
CA GLY A 198 -18.43 -28.74 -13.03
C GLY A 198 -17.51 -27.92 -12.14
N ASN A 199 -16.19 -28.08 -12.28
CA ASN A 199 -15.17 -27.45 -11.45
C ASN A 199 -14.97 -25.96 -11.81
N TYR A 200 -16.06 -25.21 -11.88
CA TYR A 200 -16.03 -23.77 -12.09
C TYR A 200 -15.66 -23.10 -10.77
N GLY A 201 -14.66 -22.24 -10.80
CA GLY A 201 -14.25 -21.40 -9.68
C GLY A 201 -15.38 -20.52 -9.14
N SER A 202 -15.07 -19.72 -8.12
CA SER A 202 -16.00 -18.64 -7.75
C SER A 202 -16.22 -17.68 -8.93
N LEU A 203 -17.34 -16.94 -8.85
CA LEU A 203 -17.70 -15.95 -9.87
C LEU A 203 -16.63 -14.86 -9.92
N THR A 204 -16.30 -14.43 -11.13
CA THR A 204 -15.43 -13.28 -11.37
C THR A 204 -16.11 -12.00 -10.90
N TYR A 205 -15.36 -11.14 -10.24
CA TYR A 205 -15.71 -9.73 -10.05
C TYR A 205 -14.54 -8.84 -10.45
N GLY A 206 -14.82 -7.54 -10.54
CA GLY A 206 -13.86 -6.52 -10.90
C GLY A 206 -13.34 -6.67 -12.34
N MET A 207 -12.44 -5.77 -12.70
CA MET A 207 -11.67 -5.83 -13.93
C MET A 207 -10.20 -5.62 -13.60
N LEU A 208 -9.32 -6.39 -14.25
CA LEU A 208 -7.89 -6.35 -13.95
C LEU A 208 -7.29 -4.97 -14.29
N GLU A 209 -7.86 -4.28 -15.27
CA GLU A 209 -7.36 -3.02 -15.78
C GLU A 209 -7.84 -1.79 -14.99
N ALA A 210 -8.84 -1.95 -14.13
CA ALA A 210 -9.32 -0.89 -13.23
C ALA A 210 -9.92 -1.51 -11.97
N PRO A 211 -9.07 -1.89 -11.01
CA PRO A 211 -9.55 -2.51 -9.80
C PRO A 211 -10.21 -1.50 -8.85
N GLU A 212 -11.46 -1.77 -8.48
CA GLU A 212 -12.25 -0.89 -7.58
C GLU A 212 -12.46 -1.50 -6.19
N ASP A 213 -12.50 -2.83 -6.11
CA ASP A 213 -12.74 -3.59 -4.89
C ASP A 213 -11.46 -4.26 -4.38
N PRO A 214 -11.30 -4.45 -3.05
CA PRO A 214 -10.19 -5.23 -2.51
C PRO A 214 -10.31 -6.71 -2.90
N GLY A 215 -9.23 -7.46 -2.72
CA GLY A 215 -9.21 -8.90 -2.95
C GLY A 215 -10.16 -9.67 -2.02
N SER A 216 -10.80 -10.71 -2.54
CA SER A 216 -11.77 -11.54 -1.82
C SER A 216 -11.19 -12.79 -1.17
N GLY A 217 -11.86 -13.29 -0.13
CA GLY A 217 -11.43 -14.49 0.58
C GLY A 217 -11.92 -15.79 -0.08
N GLY A 218 -11.12 -16.86 0.06
CA GLY A 218 -11.54 -18.22 -0.31
C GLY A 218 -12.60 -18.81 0.64
N ALA A 219 -13.25 -19.90 0.20
CA ALA A 219 -14.12 -20.70 1.06
C ALA A 219 -13.33 -21.69 1.91
N SER A 220 -13.93 -22.15 3.01
CA SER A 220 -13.28 -23.00 4.00
C SER A 220 -13.32 -24.49 3.67
N GLY A 221 -12.19 -25.17 3.88
CA GLY A 221 -12.04 -26.63 3.89
C GLY A 221 -10.84 -27.05 4.76
N GLY A 222 -11.03 -27.11 6.08
CA GLY A 222 -10.02 -27.59 7.05
C GLY A 222 -8.95 -26.59 7.44
N ALA A 223 -8.37 -26.77 8.64
CA ALA A 223 -7.36 -25.92 9.25
C ALA A 223 -6.10 -25.81 8.37
N GLY A 224 -6.05 -24.82 7.47
CA GLY A 224 -4.87 -24.52 6.67
C GLY A 224 -5.09 -23.99 5.25
N GLY A 225 -6.32 -23.89 4.74
CA GLY A 225 -6.52 -23.58 3.31
C GLY A 225 -7.61 -22.54 3.06
N GLY A 226 -7.20 -21.35 2.62
CA GLY A 226 -8.09 -20.31 2.11
C GLY A 226 -7.33 -19.00 2.08
N ALA A 227 -6.51 -18.78 1.05
CA ALA A 227 -5.80 -17.53 0.88
C ALA A 227 -6.80 -16.36 0.98
N SER A 228 -6.58 -15.48 1.96
CA SER A 228 -7.27 -14.19 2.02
C SER A 228 -6.92 -13.37 0.77
N GLY A 229 -7.78 -12.41 0.43
CA GLY A 229 -7.66 -11.60 -0.76
C GLY A 229 -6.23 -11.18 -1.09
N VAL A 230 -5.76 -11.59 -2.27
CA VAL A 230 -4.60 -10.98 -2.92
C VAL A 230 -5.11 -9.63 -3.42
N GLY A 231 -4.68 -8.55 -2.76
CA GLY A 231 -5.09 -7.21 -3.16
C GLY A 231 -4.56 -6.88 -4.56
N SER A 232 -5.39 -6.18 -5.33
CA SER A 232 -5.05 -5.53 -6.60
C SER A 232 -4.45 -4.14 -6.36
#